data_AF-A0A955YPS6-F1
#
_entry.id   AF-A0A955YPS6-F1
#
_cell.length_a   1.000
_cell.length_b   1.000
_cell.length_c   1.000
_cell.angle_alpha   90.00
_cell.angle_beta   90.00
_cell.angle_gamma   90.00
#
_symmetry.space_group_name_H-M   'P 1'
#
loop_
_entity.id
_entity.type
_entity.pdbx_description
1 polymer ?
#
loop_
_entity_poly.entity_id
_entity_poly.type
_entity_poly.pdbx_seq_one_letter_code
_entity_poly.pdbx_strand_id
1 'polypeptide(L)'
;MKVSITRTQWYALNDLRGLPQGAHMLVMTSAPTDTGAVLEGDKDAFDELVAHISEDLGEGMLTGGAAKALTAMCLKIDPRCRAWLGQ
;
A
#
# COMPACT_ATOMS: atom_id res chain seq x y z
N MET A 1 10.56 0.44 9.86
CA MET A 1 10.56 1.21 8.59
C MET A 1 9.46 2.26 8.66
N LYS A 2 9.61 3.42 7.99
CA LYS A 2 8.57 4.45 7.89
C LYS A 2 8.33 4.82 6.43
N VAL A 3 7.07 4.90 6.02
CA VAL A 3 6.69 5.27 4.64
C VAL A 3 5.61 6.33 4.67
N SER A 4 5.91 7.49 4.09
CA SER A 4 4.94 8.57 3.94
C SER A 4 4.07 8.37 2.70
N ILE A 5 2.76 8.33 2.92
CA ILE A 5 1.75 8.12 1.89
C ILE A 5 0.86 9.34 1.75
N THR A 6 0.41 9.62 0.54
CA THR A 6 -0.49 10.76 0.27
C THR A 6 -1.92 10.42 0.69
N ARG A 7 -2.79 11.43 0.78
CA ARG A 7 -4.22 11.24 1.07
C ARG A 7 -4.90 10.31 0.07
N THR A 8 -4.55 10.37 -1.21
CA THR A 8 -5.09 9.45 -2.23
C THR A 8 -4.62 8.01 -2.00
N GLN A 9 -3.36 7.81 -1.62
CA GLN A 9 -2.83 6.49 -1.28
C GLN A 9 -3.49 5.93 -0.02
N TRP A 10 -3.71 6.78 0.99
CA TRP A 10 -4.41 6.43 2.21
C TRP A 10 -5.85 5.97 1.96
N TYR A 11 -6.62 6.69 1.14
CA TYR A 11 -7.98 6.26 0.80
C TYR A 11 -7.99 4.95 0.03
N ALA A 12 -7.13 4.81 -0.99
CA ALA A 12 -7.03 3.55 -1.74
C ALA A 12 -6.63 2.36 -0.85
N LEU A 13 -5.79 2.60 0.16
CA LEU A 13 -5.37 1.58 1.13
C LEU A 13 -6.51 1.17 2.08
N ASN A 14 -7.35 2.12 2.50
CA ASN A 14 -8.51 1.81 3.36
C ASN A 14 -9.66 1.12 2.62
N ASP A 15 -9.69 1.22 1.29
CA ASP A 15 -10.67 0.51 0.46
C ASP A 15 -10.32 -0.98 0.25
N LEU A 16 -9.09 -1.39 0.57
CA LEU A 16 -8.65 -2.79 0.51
C LEU A 16 -9.40 -3.63 1.55
N ARG A 17 -9.71 -4.87 1.19
CA ARG A 17 -10.45 -5.81 2.06
C ARG A 17 -9.61 -7.05 2.33
N GLY A 18 -9.68 -7.53 3.57
CA GLY A 18 -9.01 -8.78 3.93
C GLY A 18 -7.50 -8.65 4.07
N LEU A 19 -7.02 -7.47 4.49
CA LEU A 19 -5.59 -7.26 4.73
C LEU A 19 -5.02 -8.31 5.72
N PRO A 20 -3.84 -8.88 5.43
CA PRO A 20 -3.09 -9.69 6.37
C PRO A 20 -2.85 -8.95 7.70
N GLN A 21 -2.60 -9.69 8.79
CA GLN A 21 -2.52 -9.09 10.12
C GLN A 21 -1.44 -8.00 10.23
N GLY A 22 -0.24 -8.23 9.68
CA GLY A 22 0.84 -7.24 9.71
C GLY A 22 0.48 -5.98 8.92
N ALA A 23 0.00 -6.17 7.69
CA ALA A 23 -0.47 -5.07 6.83
C ALA A 23 -1.64 -4.29 7.46
N HIS A 24 -2.59 -4.97 8.09
CA HIS A 24 -3.71 -4.34 8.79
C HIS A 24 -3.23 -3.50 9.97
N MET A 25 -2.28 -4.01 10.76
CA MET A 25 -1.70 -3.25 11.88
C MET A 25 -0.99 -1.99 11.40
N LEU A 26 -0.25 -2.04 10.29
CA LEU A 26 0.38 -0.84 9.69
C LEU A 26 -0.62 0.27 9.40
N VAL A 27 -1.80 -0.09 8.87
CA VAL A 27 -2.88 0.87 8.56
C VAL A 27 -3.48 1.40 9.87
N MET A 28 -3.82 0.53 10.81
CA MET A 28 -4.45 0.90 12.07
C MET A 28 -3.59 1.82 12.94
N THR A 29 -2.28 1.59 12.97
CA THR A 29 -1.34 2.39 13.78
C THR A 29 -0.68 3.51 12.99
N SER A 30 -1.19 3.82 11.80
CA SER A 30 -0.66 4.90 10.99
C SER A 30 -0.84 6.26 11.66
N ALA A 31 0.16 7.12 11.49
CA ALA A 31 0.10 8.48 12.01
C ALA A 31 -0.45 9.42 10.93
N PRO A 32 -1.63 10.03 11.11
CA PRO A 32 -2.17 10.97 10.13
C PRO A 32 -1.30 12.23 10.03
N THR A 33 -1.28 12.84 8.85
CA THR A 33 -0.61 14.11 8.56
C THR A 33 -1.54 15.01 7.74
N ASP A 34 -1.18 16.28 7.57
CA ASP A 34 -1.98 17.25 6.79
C ASP A 34 -2.20 16.81 5.32
N THR A 35 -1.32 15.98 4.78
CA THR A 35 -1.32 15.57 3.37
C THR A 35 -1.53 14.07 3.15
N GLY A 36 -1.75 13.28 4.21
CA GLY A 36 -1.92 11.83 4.15
C GLY A 36 -1.62 11.15 5.48
N ALA A 37 -0.73 10.17 5.48
CA ALA A 37 -0.33 9.43 6.69
C ALA A 37 1.11 8.93 6.61
N VAL A 38 1.67 8.55 7.74
CA VAL A 38 2.93 7.81 7.84
C VAL A 38 2.62 6.41 8.35
N LEU A 39 2.97 5.41 7.55
CA LEU A 39 2.94 4.00 7.95
C LEU A 39 4.25 3.66 8.64
N GLU A 40 4.19 3.00 9.79
CA GLU A 40 5.37 2.58 10.55
C GLU A 40 5.21 1.14 11.05
N GLY A 41 6.20 0.30 10.74
CA GLY A 41 6.26 -1.09 11.17
C GLY A 41 7.49 -1.80 10.61
N ASP A 42 7.55 -3.12 10.79
CA ASP A 42 8.66 -3.93 10.30
C ASP A 42 8.57 -4.21 8.78
N LYS A 43 9.64 -4.79 8.24
CA LYS A 43 9.73 -5.08 6.82
C LYS A 43 8.68 -6.13 6.39
N ASP A 44 8.42 -7.12 7.23
CA ASP A 44 7.55 -8.24 6.90
C ASP A 44 6.10 -7.77 6.71
N ALA A 45 5.62 -6.87 7.57
CA ALA A 45 4.30 -6.25 7.42
C ALA A 45 4.18 -5.42 6.13
N PHE A 46 5.27 -4.74 5.71
CA PHE A 46 5.29 -4.02 4.44
C PHE A 46 5.32 -4.96 3.24
N ASP A 47 6.04 -6.08 3.33
CA ASP A 47 6.09 -7.10 2.28
C ASP A 47 4.73 -7.80 2.13
N GLU A 48 4.04 -8.12 3.23
CA GLU A 48 2.66 -8.62 3.24
C GLU A 48 1.70 -7.64 2.54
N LEU A 49 1.82 -6.34 2.85
CA LEU A 49 0.99 -5.32 2.23
C LEU A 49 1.23 -5.24 0.72
N VAL A 50 2.49 -5.27 0.29
CA VAL A 50 2.85 -5.24 -1.14
C VAL A 50 2.32 -6.49 -1.85
N ALA A 51 2.46 -7.67 -1.25
CA ALA A 51 1.96 -8.93 -1.82
C ALA A 51 0.43 -8.88 -2.02
N HIS A 52 -0.31 -8.48 -0.99
CA HIS A 52 -1.77 -8.36 -1.07
C HIS A 52 -2.24 -7.36 -2.14
N ILE A 53 -1.60 -6.19 -2.23
CA ILE A 53 -1.91 -5.22 -3.29
C ILE A 53 -1.61 -5.80 -4.67
N SER A 54 -0.55 -6.59 -4.80
CA SER A 54 -0.16 -7.20 -6.08
C SER A 54 -1.21 -8.20 -6.56
N GLU A 55 -1.78 -8.98 -5.64
CA GLU A 55 -2.89 -9.90 -5.91
C GLU A 55 -4.12 -9.13 -6.40
N ASP A 56 -4.57 -8.12 -5.64
CA ASP A 56 -5.73 -7.29 -6.00
C ASP A 56 -5.58 -6.57 -7.35
N LEU A 57 -4.36 -6.11 -7.66
CA LEU A 57 -4.02 -5.53 -8.97
C LEU A 57 -4.09 -6.58 -10.10
N GLY A 58 -3.55 -7.78 -9.86
CA GLY A 58 -3.53 -8.88 -10.84
C GLY A 58 -4.93 -9.42 -11.13
N GLU A 59 -5.81 -9.43 -10.13
CA GLU A 59 -7.21 -9.85 -10.28
C GLU A 59 -8.13 -8.77 -10.87
N GLY A 60 -7.64 -7.53 -11.02
CA GLY A 60 -8.41 -6.42 -11.57
C GLY A 60 -9.53 -5.93 -10.64
N MET A 61 -9.39 -6.16 -9.33
CA MET A 61 -10.40 -5.84 -8.31
C MET A 61 -10.42 -4.34 -7.95
N LEU A 62 -9.41 -3.58 -8.39
CA LEU A 62 -9.22 -2.18 -8.05
C LEU A 62 -9.73 -1.25 -9.15
N THR A 63 -10.33 -0.12 -8.74
CA THR A 63 -10.63 0.96 -9.69
C THR A 63 -9.35 1.55 -10.27
N GLY A 64 -9.38 2.11 -11.49
CA GLY A 64 -8.18 2.65 -12.14
C GLY A 64 -7.45 3.73 -11.31
N GLY A 65 -8.19 4.53 -10.54
CA GLY A 65 -7.62 5.52 -9.62
C GLY A 65 -6.92 4.87 -8.42
N ALA A 66 -7.57 3.89 -7.78
CA ALA A 66 -7.00 3.15 -6.65
C ALA A 66 -5.76 2.34 -7.08
N ALA A 67 -5.85 1.64 -8.20
CA ALA A 67 -4.75 0.86 -8.78
C ALA A 67 -3.49 1.73 -9.00
N LYS A 68 -3.66 2.92 -9.59
CA LYS A 68 -2.55 3.87 -9.81
C LYS A 68 -1.96 4.37 -8.48
N ALA A 69 -2.79 4.69 -7.50
CA ALA A 69 -2.34 5.18 -6.20
C ALA A 69 -1.55 4.12 -5.44
N LEU A 70 -2.06 2.88 -5.41
CA LEU A 70 -1.45 1.74 -4.75
C LEU A 70 -0.17 1.28 -5.45
N THR A 71 -0.14 1.29 -6.78
CA THR A 71 1.07 1.04 -7.58
C THR A 71 2.20 2.00 -7.18
N ALA A 72 1.90 3.31 -7.12
CA ALA A 72 2.86 4.31 -6.70
C ALA A 72 3.29 4.14 -5.23
N MET A 73 2.43 3.55 -4.38
CA MET A 73 2.77 3.23 -3.00
C MET A 73 3.70 2.03 -2.91
N CYS A 74 3.43 0.94 -3.63
CA CYS A 74 4.30 -0.24 -3.68
C CYS A 74 5.72 0.15 -4.12
N LEU A 75 5.87 1.06 -5.09
CA LEU A 75 7.18 1.57 -5.53
C LEU A 75 7.92 2.38 -4.46
N LYS A 76 7.22 3.02 -3.52
CA LYS A 76 7.84 3.70 -2.37
C LYS A 76 8.32 2.72 -1.31
N ILE A 77 7.60 1.60 -1.14
CA ILE A 77 7.90 0.56 -0.15
C ILE A 77 9.06 -0.31 -0.67
N ASP A 78 8.92 -0.81 -1.90
CA ASP A 78 9.90 -1.66 -2.57
C ASP A 78 10.06 -1.22 -4.04
N PRO A 79 11.19 -0.58 -4.39
CA PRO A 79 11.49 -0.20 -5.76
C PRO A 79 11.53 -1.37 -6.75
N ARG A 80 11.71 -2.61 -6.28
CA ARG A 80 11.73 -3.81 -7.14
C ARG A 80 10.36 -4.11 -7.76
N CYS A 81 9.28 -3.50 -7.24
CA CYS A 81 7.95 -3.66 -7.82
C CYS A 81 7.87 -3.22 -9.29
N ARG A 82 8.79 -2.37 -9.77
CA ARG A 82 8.89 -1.98 -11.19
C ARG A 82 8.90 -3.18 -12.13
N ALA A 83 9.61 -4.24 -11.76
CA ALA A 83 9.82 -5.41 -12.61
C ALA A 83 8.51 -6.13 -13.00
N TRP A 84 7.54 -6.22 -12.09
CA TRP A 84 6.26 -6.89 -12.35
C TRP A 84 5.11 -5.90 -12.62
N LEU A 85 5.28 -4.61 -12.31
CA LEU A 85 4.38 -3.53 -12.75
C LEU A 85 4.58 -3.12 -14.22
N GLY A 86 5.64 -3.62 -14.87
CA GLY A 86 5.97 -3.29 -16.26
C GLY A 86 6.41 -1.84 -16.48
N GLN A 87 7.04 -1.22 -15.47
CA GLN A 87 7.50 0.18 -15.47
C GLN A 87 9.02 0.32 -15.48
#